data_AF-A0A918UAP4-F1
#
_entry.id   AF-A0A918UAP4-F1
#
_cell.length_a   1.000
_cell.length_b   1.000
_cell.length_c   1.000
_cell.angle_alpha   90.00
_cell.angle_beta   90.00
_cell.angle_gamma   90.00
#
_symmetry.space_group_name_H-M   'P 1'
#
loop_
_entity.id
_entity.type
_entity.pdbx_description
1 polymer ?
#
loop_
_entity_poly.entity_id
_entity_poly.type
_entity_poly.pdbx_seq_one_letter_code
_entity_poly.pdbx_strand_id
1 'polypeptide(L)'
;MTMGLWNKLTGTKHPDAGTALLALNAPGVPYRVRNALPAEKADLVAECHIQRVGVRLKTRMRLVPDKQEVRFLHERWENRSAGNAGTQYGRGHAPAVFRQWETRQGPDGKRHKIEAFRFDTREMTDPLQNAVLDAGWTWRGALKL
;
A
#
# COMPACT_ATOMS: atom_id res chain seq x y z
N MET A 1 17.41 -13.56 28.21
CA MET A 1 18.27 -14.12 27.15
C MET A 1 17.68 -15.46 26.75
N THR A 2 16.98 -15.51 25.62
CA THR A 2 16.55 -16.75 24.98
C THR A 2 16.63 -16.49 23.48
N MET A 3 17.82 -16.73 22.93
CA MET A 3 18.10 -16.64 21.51
C MET A 3 17.45 -17.82 20.78
N GLY A 4 16.70 -17.51 19.71
CA GLY A 4 16.10 -18.47 18.81
C GLY A 4 17.15 -19.34 18.12
N LEU A 5 17.14 -20.63 18.43
CA LEU A 5 18.03 -21.65 17.89
C LEU A 5 17.54 -22.28 16.56
N TRP A 6 16.49 -21.75 15.93
CA TRP A 6 15.79 -22.45 14.84
C TRP A 6 16.14 -21.98 13.42
N ASN A 7 17.06 -21.03 13.25
CA ASN A 7 17.39 -20.48 11.92
C ASN A 7 18.66 -21.07 11.28
N LYS A 8 19.16 -22.21 11.76
CA LYS A 8 20.50 -22.73 11.40
C LYS A 8 20.52 -23.98 10.50
N LEU A 9 19.36 -24.46 10.03
CA LEU A 9 19.27 -25.69 9.22
C LEU A 9 18.94 -25.47 7.74
N THR A 10 18.55 -24.26 7.35
CA THR A 10 18.35 -23.89 5.94
C THR A 10 19.33 -22.75 5.64
N GLY A 11 20.36 -22.99 4.81
CA GLY A 11 21.37 -22.00 4.43
C GLY A 11 20.84 -20.79 3.65
N THR A 12 19.52 -20.60 3.61
CA THR A 12 18.84 -19.51 2.92
C THR A 12 18.77 -18.30 3.86
N LYS A 13 19.74 -17.38 3.73
CA LYS A 13 19.62 -16.04 4.34
C LYS A 13 18.51 -15.29 3.61
N HIS A 14 17.31 -15.34 4.16
CA HIS A 14 16.21 -14.49 3.76
C HIS A 14 16.57 -13.02 4.03
N PRO A 15 16.38 -12.12 3.05
CA PRO A 15 16.62 -10.69 3.29
C PRO A 15 15.67 -10.19 4.39
N ASP A 16 16.13 -9.19 5.13
CA ASP A 16 15.29 -8.50 6.10
C ASP A 16 14.08 -7.87 5.37
N ALA A 17 12.87 -8.16 5.84
CA ALA A 17 11.65 -7.66 5.20
C ALA A 17 11.61 -6.13 5.14
N GLY A 18 12.19 -5.45 6.13
CA GLY A 18 12.30 -3.99 6.11
C GLY A 18 13.15 -3.49 4.95
N THR A 19 14.29 -4.13 4.71
CA THR A 19 15.17 -3.84 3.57
C THR A 19 14.47 -4.12 2.25
N ALA A 20 13.77 -5.25 2.12
CA ALA A 20 13.00 -5.59 0.92
C ALA A 20 11.90 -4.56 0.63
N LEU A 21 11.17 -4.13 1.66
CA LEU A 21 10.12 -3.11 1.55
C LEU A 21 10.68 -1.73 1.15
N LEU A 22 11.82 -1.32 1.73
CA LEU A 22 12.45 -0.04 1.39
C LEU A 22 13.01 -0.03 -0.05
N ALA A 23 13.40 -1.20 -0.58
CA ALA A 23 13.88 -1.34 -1.96
C ALA A 23 12.78 -1.14 -3.02
N LEU A 24 11.50 -1.16 -2.64
CA LEU A 24 10.38 -0.89 -3.57
C LEU A 24 10.31 0.57 -4.04
N ASN A 25 11.04 1.49 -3.40
CA ASN A 25 11.08 2.88 -3.83
C ASN A 25 11.84 3.00 -5.17
N ALA A 26 11.09 3.20 -6.26
CA ALA A 26 11.63 3.41 -7.59
C ALA A 26 11.01 4.64 -8.27
N PRO A 27 11.68 5.27 -9.24
CA PRO A 27 11.05 6.28 -10.07
C PRO A 27 9.79 5.73 -10.76
N GLY A 28 8.70 6.50 -10.75
CA GLY A 28 7.49 6.17 -11.50
C GLY A 28 6.45 5.31 -10.76
N VAL A 29 6.74 4.79 -9.56
CA VAL A 29 5.69 4.17 -8.73
C VAL A 29 4.87 5.24 -8.00
N PRO A 30 3.56 5.05 -7.81
CA PRO A 30 2.68 6.08 -7.24
C PRO A 30 2.77 6.19 -5.71
N TYR A 31 3.72 5.52 -5.08
CA TYR A 31 3.84 5.39 -3.63
C TYR A 31 5.28 5.55 -3.14
N ARG A 32 5.44 5.72 -1.82
CA ARG A 32 6.73 5.75 -1.15
C ARG A 32 6.70 4.90 0.10
N VAL A 33 7.72 4.09 0.32
CA VAL A 33 7.97 3.36 1.56
C VAL A 33 9.04 4.09 2.37
N ARG A 34 8.79 4.32 3.65
CA ARG A 34 9.72 5.02 4.55
C ARG A 34 9.64 4.47 5.97
N ASN A 35 10.63 4.82 6.79
CA ASN A 35 10.54 4.66 8.23
C ASN A 35 9.31 5.40 8.77
N ALA A 36 8.62 4.73 9.70
CA ALA A 36 7.50 5.33 10.41
C ALA A 36 7.96 6.47 11.30
N LEU A 37 7.11 7.48 11.45
CA LEU A 37 7.26 8.50 12.48
C LEU A 37 6.88 7.91 13.85
N PRO A 38 7.40 8.44 14.96
CA PRO A 38 7.09 7.95 16.30
C PRO A 38 5.58 7.87 16.60
N ALA A 39 4.78 8.78 16.05
CA ALA A 39 3.33 8.83 16.25
C ALA A 39 2.56 7.74 15.47
N GLU A 40 3.17 7.10 14.47
CA GLU A 40 2.49 6.16 13.56
C GLU A 40 2.36 4.74 14.14
N LYS A 41 3.11 4.43 15.22
CA LYS A 41 3.09 3.13 15.93
C LYS A 41 3.35 1.94 15.00
N ALA A 42 4.34 2.09 14.12
CA ALA A 42 4.77 1.10 13.14
C ALA A 42 6.29 1.23 12.97
N ASP A 43 6.90 0.29 12.25
CA ASP A 43 8.32 0.37 11.87
C ASP A 43 8.47 1.05 10.51
N LEU A 44 7.59 0.70 9.57
CA LEU A 44 7.55 1.27 8.22
C LEU A 44 6.15 1.77 7.87
N VAL A 45 6.11 2.74 6.95
CA VAL A 45 4.89 3.24 6.33
C VAL A 45 5.06 3.31 4.82
N ALA A 46 4.11 2.72 4.10
CA ALA A 46 3.91 2.99 2.68
C ALA A 46 2.79 4.03 2.52
N GLU A 47 3.01 5.05 1.72
CA GLU A 47 2.00 6.08 1.45
C GLU A 47 1.87 6.37 -0.04
N CYS A 48 0.64 6.65 -0.47
CA CYS A 48 0.29 6.97 -1.85
C CYS A 48 -0.75 8.12 -1.84
N HIS A 49 -0.57 9.09 -2.73
CA HIS A 49 -1.50 10.20 -2.87
C HIS A 49 -1.78 10.47 -4.35
N ILE A 50 -3.01 10.18 -4.77
CA ILE A 50 -3.48 10.39 -6.14
C ILE A 50 -4.45 11.58 -6.15
N GLN A 51 -3.88 12.76 -6.36
CA GLN A 51 -4.64 14.03 -6.36
C GLN A 51 -5.81 14.03 -7.35
N ARG A 52 -5.60 13.44 -8.54
CA ARG A 52 -6.59 13.41 -9.63
C ARG A 52 -7.92 12.75 -9.26
N VAL A 53 -7.90 11.80 -8.33
CA VAL A 53 -9.10 11.11 -7.81
C VAL A 53 -9.32 11.38 -6.32
N GLY A 54 -8.56 12.30 -5.71
CA GLY A 54 -8.71 12.68 -4.32
C GLY A 54 -8.45 11.55 -3.31
N VAL A 55 -7.56 10.60 -3.63
CA VAL A 55 -7.32 9.41 -2.78
C VAL A 55 -5.97 9.50 -2.11
N ARG A 56 -5.96 9.27 -0.80
CA ARG A 56 -4.74 9.00 -0.03
C ARG A 56 -4.81 7.60 0.58
N LEU A 57 -3.74 6.82 0.40
CA LEU A 57 -3.56 5.53 1.04
C LEU A 57 -2.37 5.57 1.99
N LYS A 58 -2.50 4.87 3.11
CA LYS A 58 -1.39 4.60 4.03
C LYS A 58 -1.44 3.13 4.45
N THR A 59 -0.32 2.43 4.35
CA THR A 59 -0.12 1.12 4.95
C THR A 59 0.91 1.25 6.05
N ARG A 60 0.48 1.08 7.29
CA ARG A 60 1.40 0.98 8.43
C ARG A 60 1.86 -0.47 8.57
N MET A 61 3.14 -0.69 8.81
CA MET A 61 3.76 -2.01 8.84
C MET A 61 4.66 -2.16 10.06
N ARG A 62 4.43 -3.22 10.84
CA ARG A 62 5.23 -3.60 12.00
C ARG A 62 5.92 -4.93 11.73
N LEU A 63 7.23 -4.96 11.85
CA LEU A 63 8.07 -6.14 11.70
C LEU A 63 8.04 -6.93 13.02
N VAL A 64 7.79 -8.23 12.96
CA VAL A 64 7.79 -9.15 14.10
C VAL A 64 8.82 -10.24 13.84
N PRO A 65 10.11 -9.99 14.14
CA PRO A 65 11.20 -10.91 13.78
C PRO A 65 11.03 -12.30 14.37
N ASP A 66 10.57 -12.43 15.63
CA ASP A 66 10.34 -13.71 16.30
C ASP A 66 9.35 -14.63 15.56
N LYS A 67 8.48 -14.06 14.72
CA LYS A 67 7.47 -14.78 13.95
C LYS A 67 7.70 -14.73 12.45
N GLN A 68 8.76 -14.04 12.01
CA GLN A 68 9.01 -13.75 10.60
C GLN A 68 7.74 -13.20 9.92
N GLU A 69 7.04 -12.28 10.61
CA GLU A 69 5.73 -11.75 10.23
C GLU A 69 5.79 -10.23 10.11
N VAL A 70 5.18 -9.68 9.06
CA VAL A 70 4.85 -8.27 8.95
C VAL A 70 3.37 -8.09 9.24
N ARG A 71 3.07 -7.35 10.31
CA ARG A 71 1.71 -6.95 10.64
C ARG A 71 1.40 -5.64 9.96
N PHE A 72 0.33 -5.60 9.19
CA PHE A 72 -0.03 -4.41 8.44
C PHE A 72 -1.42 -3.89 8.77
N LEU A 73 -1.60 -2.60 8.52
CA LEU A 73 -2.87 -1.92 8.60
C LEU A 73 -2.99 -0.92 7.45
N HIS A 74 -3.97 -1.15 6.58
CA HIS A 74 -4.34 -0.21 5.52
C HIS A 74 -5.32 0.84 6.04
N GLU A 75 -5.07 2.06 5.64
CA GLU A 75 -5.90 3.23 5.89
C GLU A 75 -6.08 3.98 4.57
N ARG A 76 -7.30 4.49 4.37
CA ARG A 76 -7.68 5.21 3.17
C ARG A 76 -8.46 6.46 3.53
N TRP A 77 -8.17 7.54 2.81
CA TRP A 77 -8.94 8.77 2.81
C TRP A 77 -9.35 9.10 1.38
N GLU A 78 -10.65 9.25 1.15
CA GLU A 78 -11.21 9.60 -0.15
C GLU A 78 -11.93 10.95 -0.04
N ASN A 79 -11.54 11.91 -0.87
CA ASN A 79 -12.24 13.18 -1.03
C ASN A 79 -13.03 13.13 -2.35
N ARG A 80 -14.28 12.69 -2.29
CA ARG A 80 -15.15 12.69 -3.48
C ARG A 80 -15.62 14.13 -3.74
N SER A 81 -15.06 14.77 -4.77
CA SER A 81 -15.42 16.13 -5.20
C SER A 81 -16.83 16.26 -5.81
N ALA A 82 -17.73 15.30 -5.62
CA ALA A 82 -19.11 15.34 -6.13
C ALA A 82 -20.10 15.45 -4.96
N GLY A 83 -20.27 16.67 -4.47
CA GLY A 83 -21.32 17.07 -3.52
C GLY A 83 -20.94 16.96 -2.05
N ASN A 84 -20.68 18.10 -1.39
CA ASN A 84 -20.72 18.37 0.05
C ASN A 84 -20.61 17.18 1.04
N ALA A 85 -19.66 16.27 0.82
CA ALA A 85 -19.44 15.11 1.68
C ALA A 85 -17.99 15.14 2.15
N GLY A 86 -17.81 15.18 3.47
CA GLY A 86 -16.48 15.20 4.09
C GLY A 86 -15.62 14.00 3.69
N THR A 87 -14.32 14.07 4.02
CA THR A 87 -13.34 13.01 3.79
C THR A 87 -13.87 11.65 4.27
N GLN A 88 -14.05 10.69 3.34
CA GLN A 88 -14.43 9.33 3.66
C GLN A 88 -13.19 8.57 4.16
N TYR A 89 -13.23 8.13 5.42
CA TYR A 89 -12.17 7.31 6.02
C TYR A 89 -12.53 5.82 5.96
N GLY A 90 -11.59 5.01 5.47
CA GLY A 90 -11.70 3.55 5.44
C GLY A 90 -10.48 2.89 6.11
N ARG A 91 -10.71 1.73 6.72
CA ARG A 91 -9.68 0.95 7.42
C ARG A 91 -9.82 -0.53 7.10
N GLY A 92 -8.67 -1.19 6.86
CA GLY A 92 -8.62 -2.62 6.53
C GLY A 92 -8.40 -2.88 5.04
N HIS A 93 -8.13 -4.14 4.70
CA HIS A 93 -7.88 -4.56 3.33
C HIS A 93 -9.19 -4.64 2.54
N ALA A 94 -9.39 -3.67 1.64
CA ALA A 94 -10.51 -3.66 0.70
C ALA A 94 -10.01 -3.11 -0.63
N PRO A 95 -9.74 -3.94 -1.65
CA PRO A 95 -9.33 -3.46 -2.96
C PRO A 95 -10.34 -2.44 -3.53
N ALA A 96 -9.85 -1.36 -4.12
CA ALA A 96 -10.69 -0.36 -4.79
C ALA A 96 -10.03 0.14 -6.08
N VAL A 97 -10.88 0.49 -7.05
CA VAL A 97 -10.47 1.06 -8.33
C VAL A 97 -11.11 2.44 -8.47
N PHE A 98 -10.27 3.44 -8.66
CA PHE A 98 -10.66 4.83 -8.88
C PHE A 98 -10.52 5.17 -10.35
N ARG A 99 -11.50 5.89 -10.89
CA ARG A 99 -11.56 6.23 -12.31
C ARG A 99 -11.95 7.69 -12.49
N GLN A 100 -11.32 8.34 -13.47
CA GLN A 100 -11.75 9.64 -13.98
C GLN A 100 -12.17 9.48 -15.43
N TRP A 101 -13.30 10.10 -15.77
CA TRP A 101 -13.86 10.06 -17.11
C TRP A 101 -13.75 11.46 -17.74
N GLU A 102 -13.32 11.52 -18.99
CA GLU A 102 -13.40 12.72 -19.84
C GLU A 102 -14.54 12.55 -20.85
N THR A 103 -15.20 13.65 -21.20
CA THR A 103 -16.12 13.65 -22.33
C THR A 103 -15.43 14.25 -23.54
N ARG A 104 -15.31 13.49 -24.63
CA ARG A 104 -14.79 13.99 -25.91
C ARG A 104 -15.86 13.91 -26.99
N GLN A 105 -15.79 14.84 -27.94
CA GLN A 105 -16.64 14.80 -29.13
C GLN A 105 -15.94 13.97 -30.22
N GLY A 106 -16.64 13.00 -30.76
CA GLY A 106 -16.18 12.17 -31.87
C GLY A 106 -16.28 12.89 -33.22
N PRO A 107 -15.64 12.35 -34.27
CA PRO A 107 -15.73 12.89 -35.62
C PRO A 107 -17.14 12.82 -36.22
N ASP A 108 -18.03 12.01 -35.64
CA ASP A 108 -19.46 11.92 -35.94
C ASP A 108 -20.31 12.96 -35.17
N GLY A 109 -19.67 13.86 -34.41
CA GLY A 109 -20.30 14.89 -33.60
C GLY A 109 -20.88 14.39 -32.26
N LYS A 110 -20.82 13.09 -31.96
CA LYS A 110 -21.39 12.51 -30.72
C LYS A 110 -20.43 12.64 -29.54
N ARG A 111 -20.99 12.75 -28.33
CA ARG A 111 -20.21 12.81 -27.08
C ARG A 111 -19.93 11.39 -26.57
N HIS A 112 -18.66 11.08 -26.36
CA HIS A 112 -18.20 9.83 -25.79
C HIS A 112 -17.56 10.08 -24.43
N LYS A 113 -17.84 9.22 -23.44
CA LYS A 113 -17.07 9.16 -22.20
C LYS A 113 -15.89 8.23 -22.42
N ILE A 114 -14.69 8.74 -22.22
CA ILE A 114 -13.44 7.96 -22.25
C ILE A 114 -12.84 7.92 -20.85
N GLU A 115 -12.25 6.78 -20.48
CA GLU A 115 -11.49 6.68 -19.23
C GLU A 115 -10.19 7.46 -19.40
N ALA A 116 -10.06 8.57 -18.70
CA ALA A 116 -8.89 9.46 -18.77
C ALA A 116 -7.84 9.09 -17.73
N PHE A 117 -8.25 8.40 -16.67
CA PHE A 117 -7.36 7.97 -15.60
C PHE A 117 -7.97 6.80 -14.84
N ARG A 118 -7.09 5.90 -14.40
CA ARG A 118 -7.40 4.78 -13.54
C ARG A 118 -6.31 4.64 -12.48
N PHE A 119 -6.72 4.31 -11.27
CA PHE A 119 -5.83 3.91 -10.20
C PHE A 119 -6.43 2.74 -9.44
N ASP A 120 -5.72 1.62 -9.36
CA ASP A 120 -6.07 0.49 -8.51
C ASP A 120 -5.22 0.54 -7.24
N THR A 121 -5.84 0.41 -6.06
CA THR A 121 -5.10 0.35 -4.79
C THR A 121 -4.06 -0.76 -4.73
N ARG A 122 -4.24 -1.82 -5.54
CA ARG A 122 -3.30 -2.93 -5.72
C ARG A 122 -1.96 -2.53 -6.30
N GLU A 123 -1.90 -1.41 -7.02
CA GLU A 123 -0.64 -0.83 -7.51
C GLU A 123 0.32 -0.48 -6.36
N MET A 124 -0.18 -0.31 -5.13
CA MET A 124 0.63 -0.20 -3.91
C MET A 124 0.58 -1.46 -3.04
N THR A 125 -0.58 -2.10 -2.84
CA THR A 125 -0.67 -3.19 -1.86
C THR A 125 0.02 -4.47 -2.30
N ASP A 126 -0.03 -4.81 -3.59
CA ASP A 126 0.51 -6.07 -4.10
C ASP A 126 2.04 -6.07 -4.07
N PRO A 127 2.76 -5.00 -4.49
CA PRO A 127 4.21 -4.94 -4.34
C PRO A 127 4.68 -5.08 -2.88
N LEU A 128 3.96 -4.49 -1.91
CA LEU A 128 4.30 -4.60 -0.50
C LEU A 128 4.18 -6.05 0.00
N GLN A 129 3.06 -6.70 -0.33
CA GLN A 129 2.84 -8.09 0.03
C GLN A 129 3.87 -9.01 -0.63
N ASN A 130 4.11 -8.86 -1.93
CA ASN A 130 5.06 -9.68 -2.67
C ASN A 130 6.49 -9.52 -2.13
N ALA A 131 6.96 -8.30 -1.87
CA ALA A 131 8.28 -8.08 -1.29
C ALA A 131 8.47 -8.79 0.06
N VAL A 132 7.42 -8.83 0.90
CA VAL A 132 7.45 -9.53 2.19
C VAL A 132 7.47 -11.05 1.99
N LEU A 133 6.62 -11.57 1.10
CA LEU A 133 6.55 -13.00 0.81
C LEU A 133 7.83 -13.52 0.14
N ASP A 134 8.39 -12.76 -0.81
CA ASP A 134 9.63 -13.09 -1.51
C ASP A 134 10.85 -13.03 -0.57
N ALA A 135 10.79 -12.16 0.46
CA ALA A 135 11.74 -12.17 1.56
C ALA A 135 11.53 -13.36 2.52
N GLY A 136 10.53 -14.21 2.32
CA GLY A 136 10.22 -15.36 3.18
C GLY A 136 9.46 -15.00 4.46
N TRP A 137 8.87 -13.80 4.54
CA TRP A 137 8.08 -13.36 5.69
C TRP A 137 6.59 -13.52 5.43
N THR A 138 5.81 -13.61 6.51
CA THR A 138 4.34 -13.68 6.44
C THR A 138 3.74 -12.27 6.39
N TRP A 139 2.76 -12.03 5.52
CA TRP A 139 2.00 -10.78 5.44
C TRP A 139 0.65 -10.92 6.16
N ARG A 140 0.45 -10.23 7.29
CA ARG A 140 -0.74 -10.42 8.14
C ARG A 140 -1.48 -9.13 8.48
N GLY A 141 -2.76 -9.07 8.13
CA GLY A 141 -3.62 -7.94 8.44
C GLY A 141 -3.90 -7.85 9.95
N ALA A 142 -3.87 -6.65 10.49
CA ALA A 142 -4.12 -6.40 11.91
C ALA A 142 -5.21 -5.34 12.12
N LEU A 143 -6.03 -5.52 13.17
CA LEU A 143 -7.00 -4.53 13.61
C LEU A 143 -6.38 -3.37 14.41
N LYS A 144 -5.10 -3.48 14.77
CA LYS A 144 -4.26 -2.47 15.44
C LYS A 144 -2.80 -2.91 15.39
N LEU A 145 -1.87 -1.96 15.43
CA LEU A 145 -0.42 -2.21 15.47
C LEU A 145 0.16 -1.83 16.82
#